data_AF-A0A944ELN8-F1
#
_entry.id   AF-A0A944ELN8-F1
#
_cell.length_a   1.000
_cell.length_b   1.000
_cell.length_c   1.000
_cell.angle_alpha   90.00
_cell.angle_beta   90.00
_cell.angle_gamma   90.00
#
_symmetry.space_group_name_H-M   'P 1'
#
loop_
_entity.id
_entity.type
_entity.pdbx_description
1 polymer ?
#
loop_
_entity_poly.entity_id
_entity_poly.type
_entity_poly.pdbx_seq_one_letter_code
_entity_poly.pdbx_strand_id
1 'polypeptide(L)'
;MSFTGVWAIGAVPDAEVAALPGRFAHLEGEWTTPPNCAADLTWWLSGGDREPYFTPEPTPAAHRFAAFARSGGPSAPAVAAMKQAGMDLLRDAEGDAGGDTDGAVEGRAAFVAAARKGDPAVALCYGLGAEAAARLPGWFGDFLLTATEVRAVLPHAESVLAVAGPRRAEVLARIDAWMSAMSDAPGFEAGTLLEGPLRVLRYAAANGMGAVGVTESY
;
A
#
# COMPACT_ATOMS: atom_id res chain seq x y z
N MET A 1 -3.00 -19.87 13.23
CA MET A 1 -4.07 -18.94 12.82
C MET A 1 -3.78 -18.48 11.40
N SER A 2 -4.76 -18.50 10.52
CA SER A 2 -4.64 -18.01 9.14
C SER A 2 -5.06 -16.55 9.14
N PHE A 3 -4.18 -15.62 8.78
CA PHE A 3 -4.55 -14.22 8.58
C PHE A 3 -4.85 -13.94 7.11
N THR A 4 -5.55 -12.85 6.80
CA THR A 4 -5.73 -12.33 5.44
C THR A 4 -5.30 -10.87 5.41
N GLY A 5 -4.29 -10.56 4.61
CA GLY A 5 -3.89 -9.17 4.37
C GLY A 5 -4.75 -8.55 3.27
N VAL A 6 -5.22 -7.33 3.51
CA VAL A 6 -6.03 -6.55 2.59
C VAL A 6 -5.34 -5.21 2.38
N TRP A 7 -5.28 -4.74 1.13
CA TRP A 7 -4.86 -3.40 0.80
C TRP A 7 -5.96 -2.72 0.00
N ALA A 8 -6.49 -1.63 0.54
CA ALA A 8 -7.54 -0.84 -0.07
C ALA A 8 -7.03 0.59 -0.32
N ILE A 9 -7.35 1.14 -1.49
CA ILE A 9 -7.02 2.50 -1.88
C ILE A 9 -8.24 3.13 -2.52
N GLY A 10 -8.54 4.37 -2.17
CA GLY A 10 -9.67 5.08 -2.75
C GLY A 10 -9.47 6.58 -2.83
N ALA A 11 -10.13 7.18 -3.82
CA ALA A 11 -10.32 8.61 -3.94
C ALA A 11 -11.53 9.02 -3.10
N VAL A 12 -11.35 10.02 -2.25
CA VAL A 12 -12.31 10.45 -1.25
C VAL A 12 -12.44 11.98 -1.26
N PRO A 13 -13.56 12.56 -0.80
CA PRO A 13 -13.71 14.01 -0.76
C PRO A 13 -12.54 14.69 -0.05
N ASP A 14 -11.94 15.71 -0.66
CA ASP A 14 -10.75 16.40 -0.13
C ASP A 14 -10.99 16.98 1.27
N ALA A 15 -12.20 17.50 1.51
CA ALA A 15 -12.60 18.05 2.80
C ALA A 15 -12.57 17.01 3.94
N GLU A 16 -12.93 15.76 3.66
CA GLU A 16 -12.90 14.68 4.66
C GLU A 16 -11.44 14.37 5.03
N VAL A 17 -10.57 14.21 4.03
CA VAL A 17 -9.14 13.96 4.25
C VAL A 17 -8.47 15.10 5.01
N ALA A 18 -8.72 16.34 4.59
CA ALA A 18 -8.15 17.52 5.21
C ALA A 18 -8.60 17.69 6.68
N ALA A 19 -9.78 17.19 7.04
CA ALA A 19 -10.31 17.28 8.40
C ALA A 19 -9.75 16.20 9.35
N LEU A 20 -9.31 15.04 8.86
CA LEU A 20 -8.88 13.91 9.72
C LEU A 20 -7.75 14.28 10.70
N PRO A 21 -6.66 14.96 10.31
CA PRO A 21 -5.61 15.33 11.27
C PRO A 21 -6.13 16.22 12.41
N GLY A 22 -6.99 17.19 12.08
CA GLY A 22 -7.61 18.08 13.08
C GLY A 22 -8.59 17.35 14.00
N ARG A 23 -9.38 16.42 13.44
CA ARG A 23 -10.35 15.61 14.19
C ARG A 23 -9.68 14.79 15.29
N PHE A 24 -8.47 14.29 15.04
CA PHE A 24 -7.74 13.43 15.96
C PHE A 24 -6.57 14.11 16.67
N ALA A 25 -6.40 15.43 16.51
CA ALA A 25 -5.34 16.21 17.16
C ALA A 25 -5.41 16.16 18.71
N HIS A 26 -6.58 15.87 19.26
CA HIS A 26 -6.81 15.73 20.70
C HIS A 26 -6.35 14.38 21.28
N LEU A 27 -6.05 13.39 20.43
CA LEU A 27 -5.54 12.10 20.88
C LEU A 27 -4.06 12.25 21.23
N GLU A 28 -3.81 12.57 22.49
CA GLU A 28 -2.46 12.62 23.05
C GLU A 28 -1.85 11.22 23.09
N GLY A 29 -0.56 11.14 22.75
CA GLY A 29 0.20 9.89 22.81
C GLY A 29 1.61 10.09 22.29
N GLU A 30 2.57 9.41 22.90
CA GLU A 30 3.93 9.42 22.41
C GLU A 30 4.02 8.67 21.09
N TRP A 31 4.76 9.23 20.13
CA TRP A 31 5.10 8.51 18.91
C TRP A 31 5.92 7.29 19.28
N THR A 32 5.40 6.12 18.96
CA THR A 32 6.12 4.87 19.09
C THR A 32 6.72 4.50 17.76
N THR A 33 8.00 4.15 17.75
CA THR A 33 8.66 3.57 16.59
C THR A 33 8.90 2.09 16.89
N PRO A 34 8.53 1.17 15.99
CA PRO A 34 8.79 -0.24 16.20
C PRO A 34 10.28 -0.49 16.45
N PRO A 35 10.64 -1.42 17.35
CA PRO A 35 12.03 -1.81 17.53
C PRO A 35 12.69 -2.14 16.19
N ASN A 36 13.93 -1.66 15.99
CA ASN A 36 14.72 -1.86 14.78
C ASN A 36 14.21 -1.20 13.50
N CYS A 37 13.09 -0.46 13.50
CA CYS A 37 12.55 0.18 12.28
C CYS A 37 13.61 0.98 11.49
N ALA A 38 14.42 1.79 12.17
CA ALA A 38 15.49 2.56 11.53
C ALA A 38 16.61 1.66 10.97
N ALA A 39 16.97 0.60 11.68
CA ALA A 39 18.00 -0.35 11.26
C ALA A 39 17.54 -1.20 10.07
N ASP A 40 16.28 -1.62 10.05
CA ASP A 40 15.68 -2.38 8.97
C ASP A 40 15.46 -1.52 7.72
N LEU A 41 15.01 -0.27 7.89
CA LEU A 41 14.94 0.69 6.79
C LEU A 41 16.33 0.92 6.18
N THR A 42 17.34 1.14 7.04
CA THR A 42 18.74 1.33 6.60
C THR A 42 19.26 0.11 5.85
N TRP A 43 19.04 -1.09 6.39
CA TRP A 43 19.43 -2.35 5.75
C TRP A 43 18.77 -2.49 4.38
N TRP A 44 17.46 -2.27 4.29
CA TRP A 44 16.72 -2.43 3.05
C TRP A 44 17.19 -1.46 1.97
N LEU A 45 17.35 -0.18 2.32
CA LEU A 45 17.88 0.86 1.41
C LEU A 45 19.35 0.64 1.03
N SER A 46 20.14 -0.03 1.88
CA SER A 46 21.58 -0.27 1.64
C SER A 46 21.89 -1.56 0.88
N GLY A 47 20.87 -2.20 0.29
CA GLY A 47 21.02 -3.40 -0.55
C GLY A 47 20.42 -4.67 0.03
N GLY A 48 19.73 -4.61 1.18
CA GLY A 48 18.93 -5.72 1.68
C GLY A 48 17.87 -6.19 0.66
N ASP A 49 17.36 -5.29 -0.18
CA ASP A 49 16.41 -5.60 -1.26
C ASP A 49 16.97 -6.42 -2.44
N ARG A 50 18.30 -6.59 -2.47
CA ARG A 50 19.05 -7.40 -3.44
C ARG A 50 19.47 -8.76 -2.87
N GLU A 51 19.28 -8.99 -1.57
CA GLU A 51 19.49 -10.32 -0.99
C GLU A 51 18.49 -11.32 -1.60
N PRO A 52 18.86 -12.62 -1.71
CA PRO A 52 17.94 -13.63 -2.20
C PRO A 52 16.83 -13.84 -1.18
N TYR A 53 15.59 -13.52 -1.55
CA TYR A 53 14.42 -13.70 -0.68
C TYR A 53 13.85 -15.13 -0.75
N PHE A 54 14.11 -15.85 -1.85
CA PHE A 54 13.56 -17.18 -2.08
C PHE A 54 14.61 -18.12 -2.68
N THR A 55 14.87 -19.25 -2.01
CA THR A 55 15.76 -20.32 -2.52
C THR A 55 15.39 -21.71 -1.97
N PRO A 56 14.46 -22.48 -2.55
CA PRO A 56 13.17 -22.06 -3.12
C PRO A 56 12.16 -21.61 -2.06
N GLU A 57 12.44 -21.90 -0.78
CA GLU A 57 11.68 -21.44 0.38
C GLU A 57 12.03 -20.00 0.76
N PRO A 58 11.18 -19.31 1.55
CA PRO A 58 11.51 -18.01 2.13
C PRO A 58 12.82 -18.03 2.92
N THR A 59 13.70 -17.07 2.65
CA THR A 59 14.96 -16.90 3.36
C THR A 59 14.80 -16.01 4.60
N PRO A 60 15.81 -15.91 5.48
CA PRO A 60 15.80 -14.95 6.58
C PRO A 60 15.59 -13.49 6.11
N ALA A 61 16.08 -13.14 4.93
CA ALA A 61 15.88 -11.80 4.35
C ALA A 61 14.41 -11.53 4.01
N ALA A 62 13.70 -12.52 3.46
CA ALA A 62 12.26 -12.41 3.19
C ALA A 62 11.46 -12.23 4.49
N HIS A 63 11.76 -13.00 5.52
CA HIS A 63 11.10 -12.87 6.82
C HIS A 63 11.41 -11.54 7.51
N ARG A 64 12.65 -11.07 7.44
CA ARG A 64 13.05 -9.75 7.96
C ARG A 64 12.29 -8.63 7.25
N PHE A 65 12.22 -8.66 5.92
CA PHE A 65 11.46 -7.67 5.17
C PHE A 65 9.96 -7.72 5.47
N ALA A 66 9.37 -8.92 5.56
CA ALA A 66 7.95 -9.07 5.92
C ALA A 66 7.66 -8.54 7.34
N ALA A 67 8.57 -8.73 8.29
CA ALA A 67 8.44 -8.19 9.64
C ALA A 67 8.61 -6.66 9.66
N PHE A 68 9.60 -6.15 8.93
CA PHE A 68 9.85 -4.72 8.77
C PHE A 68 8.63 -3.99 8.21
N ALA A 69 8.09 -4.45 7.08
CA ALA A 69 6.96 -3.79 6.44
C ALA A 69 5.69 -3.83 7.32
N ARG A 70 5.41 -4.97 7.98
CA ARG A 70 4.26 -5.14 8.89
C ARG A 70 4.40 -4.44 10.24
N SER A 71 5.57 -3.93 10.57
CA SER A 71 5.77 -3.22 11.84
C SER A 71 4.93 -1.94 11.96
N GLY A 72 4.32 -1.49 10.86
CA GLY A 72 3.37 -0.37 10.84
C GLY A 72 4.02 1.01 10.89
N GLY A 73 5.35 1.08 10.80
CA GLY A 73 6.11 2.33 10.86
C GLY A 73 5.92 3.07 12.19
N PRO A 74 6.38 4.33 12.28
CA PRO A 74 6.08 5.18 13.42
C PRO A 74 4.57 5.38 13.59
N SER A 75 4.04 5.11 14.79
CA SER A 75 2.62 5.13 15.08
C SER A 75 2.30 5.87 16.38
N ALA A 76 1.12 6.46 16.43
CA ALA A 76 0.53 7.14 17.58
C ALA A 76 -0.97 6.84 17.62
N PRO A 77 -1.67 7.03 18.76
CA PRO A 77 -3.13 6.83 18.84
C PRO A 77 -3.90 7.58 17.74
N ALA A 78 -3.49 8.81 17.41
CA ALA A 78 -4.06 9.59 16.32
C ALA A 78 -3.88 8.90 14.95
N VAL A 79 -2.73 8.27 14.68
CA VAL A 79 -2.48 7.55 13.42
C VAL A 79 -3.37 6.33 13.28
N ALA A 80 -3.53 5.55 14.35
CA ALA A 80 -4.44 4.40 14.35
C ALA A 80 -5.90 4.83 14.13
N ALA A 81 -6.33 5.92 14.78
CA ALA A 81 -7.66 6.47 14.60
C ALA A 81 -7.89 7.03 13.19
N MET A 82 -6.89 7.70 12.61
CA MET A 82 -6.92 8.15 11.21
C MET A 82 -6.99 6.98 10.23
N LYS A 83 -6.25 5.90 10.47
CA LYS A 83 -6.29 4.69 9.65
C LYS A 83 -7.69 4.06 9.66
N GLN A 84 -8.30 3.94 10.85
CA GLN A 84 -9.67 3.45 10.98
C GLN A 84 -10.67 4.37 10.27
N ALA A 85 -10.59 5.69 10.47
CA ALA A 85 -11.45 6.65 9.78
C ALA A 85 -11.25 6.61 8.26
N GLY A 86 -10.01 6.41 7.80
CA GLY A 86 -9.69 6.21 6.40
C GLY A 86 -10.38 4.97 5.82
N MET A 87 -10.41 3.85 6.54
CA MET A 87 -11.19 2.68 6.11
C MET A 87 -12.68 2.96 6.02
N ASP A 88 -13.23 3.70 6.99
CA ASP A 88 -14.66 4.02 6.98
C ASP A 88 -15.01 4.87 5.76
N LEU A 89 -14.16 5.85 5.41
CA LEU A 89 -14.30 6.61 4.16
C LEU A 89 -14.24 5.73 2.90
N LEU A 90 -13.37 4.71 2.88
CA LEU A 90 -13.29 3.77 1.76
C LEU A 90 -14.56 2.92 1.64
N ARG A 91 -15.14 2.46 2.76
CA ARG A 91 -16.40 1.71 2.78
C ARG A 91 -17.58 2.56 2.30
N ASP A 92 -17.64 3.81 2.72
CA ASP A 92 -18.70 4.74 2.31
C ASP A 92 -18.62 5.01 0.79
N ALA A 93 -17.41 5.21 0.26
CA ALA A 93 -17.18 5.41 -1.17
C ALA A 93 -17.57 4.18 -2.03
N GLU A 94 -17.42 2.97 -1.49
CA GLU A 94 -17.89 1.74 -2.15
C GLU A 94 -19.41 1.60 -2.12
N GLY A 95 -20.06 2.01 -1.02
CA GLY A 95 -21.52 1.97 -0.87
C GLY A 95 -22.26 2.87 -1.87
N ASP A 96 -21.68 4.04 -2.18
CA ASP A 96 -22.23 4.98 -3.16
C ASP A 96 -22.00 4.55 -4.62
N ALA A 97 -21.07 3.61 -4.88
CA ALA A 97 -20.66 3.22 -6.23
C ALA A 97 -21.58 2.18 -6.91
N GLY A 98 -22.56 1.60 -6.20
CA GLY A 98 -23.48 0.60 -6.75
C GLY A 98 -22.81 -0.75 -7.06
N GLY A 99 -23.29 -1.81 -6.42
CA GLY A 99 -22.67 -3.14 -6.49
C GLY A 99 -22.57 -3.73 -7.89
N ASP A 100 -21.37 -4.17 -8.25
CA ASP A 100 -21.14 -5.46 -8.93
C ASP A 100 -19.63 -5.78 -8.90
N THR A 101 -19.23 -6.67 -8.00
CA THR A 101 -17.88 -7.23 -7.95
C THR A 101 -17.74 -8.29 -9.03
N ASP A 102 -17.52 -7.85 -10.27
CA ASP A 102 -16.85 -8.66 -11.28
C ASP A 102 -16.24 -7.75 -12.34
N GLY A 103 -14.93 -7.88 -12.55
CA GLY A 103 -14.21 -7.17 -13.61
C GLY A 103 -13.82 -5.72 -13.29
N ALA A 104 -12.63 -5.34 -13.75
CA ALA A 104 -12.13 -3.98 -13.72
C ALA A 104 -13.03 -3.06 -14.56
N VAL A 105 -14.00 -2.39 -13.93
CA VAL A 105 -14.75 -1.30 -14.56
C VAL A 105 -13.86 -0.05 -14.57
N GLU A 106 -13.56 0.47 -15.75
CA GLU A 106 -12.95 1.78 -15.94
C GLU A 106 -13.78 2.84 -15.20
N GLY A 107 -13.13 3.66 -14.37
CA GLY A 107 -13.78 4.75 -13.63
C GLY A 107 -14.06 4.49 -12.15
N ARG A 108 -13.65 3.35 -11.59
CA ARG A 108 -13.75 3.14 -10.13
C ARG A 108 -12.78 4.04 -9.35
N ALA A 109 -13.33 4.79 -8.40
CA ALA A 109 -12.61 5.59 -7.41
C ALA A 109 -11.86 4.73 -6.38
N ALA A 110 -11.88 3.40 -6.48
CA ALA A 110 -11.26 2.50 -5.51
C ALA A 110 -10.50 1.32 -6.16
N PHE A 111 -9.62 0.73 -5.36
CA PHE A 111 -8.85 -0.47 -5.62
C PHE A 111 -8.73 -1.29 -4.33
N VAL A 112 -9.00 -2.59 -4.40
CA VAL A 112 -8.83 -3.51 -3.27
C VAL A 112 -8.12 -4.77 -3.76
N ALA A 113 -7.09 -5.19 -3.02
CA ALA A 113 -6.42 -6.47 -3.18
C ALA A 113 -6.38 -7.20 -1.84
N ALA A 114 -6.64 -8.51 -1.87
CA ALA A 114 -6.62 -9.34 -0.68
C ALA A 114 -5.85 -10.64 -0.92
N ALA A 115 -5.09 -11.07 0.08
CA ALA A 115 -4.32 -12.30 0.01
C ALA A 115 -4.29 -13.03 1.35
N ARG A 116 -4.55 -14.33 1.31
CA ARG A 116 -4.51 -15.18 2.49
C ARG A 116 -3.06 -15.44 2.89
N LYS A 117 -2.71 -15.15 4.14
CA LYS A 117 -1.35 -15.14 4.71
C LYS A 117 -0.37 -14.21 4.00
N GLY A 118 -0.85 -13.43 3.02
CA GLY A 118 -0.05 -12.49 2.25
C GLY A 118 -0.37 -11.05 2.59
N ASP A 119 0.47 -10.15 2.10
CA ASP A 119 0.24 -8.71 2.16
C ASP A 119 0.51 -8.14 0.75
N PRO A 120 -0.54 -7.71 0.04
CA PRO A 120 -0.41 -7.20 -1.34
C PRO A 120 0.46 -5.94 -1.45
N ALA A 121 0.41 -5.04 -0.46
CA ALA A 121 1.20 -3.81 -0.50
C ALA A 121 2.68 -4.11 -0.28
N VAL A 122 3.00 -5.06 0.60
CA VAL A 122 4.37 -5.56 0.80
C VAL A 122 4.89 -6.26 -0.44
N ALA A 123 4.04 -7.05 -1.11
CA ALA A 123 4.40 -7.71 -2.36
C ALA A 123 4.77 -6.69 -3.45
N LEU A 124 4.00 -5.61 -3.59
CA LEU A 124 4.31 -4.52 -4.49
C LEU A 124 5.66 -3.87 -4.16
N CYS A 125 5.90 -3.54 -2.89
CA CYS A 125 7.16 -2.92 -2.47
C CYS A 125 8.37 -3.83 -2.71
N TYR A 126 8.23 -5.14 -2.50
CA TYR A 126 9.25 -6.12 -2.87
C TYR A 126 9.47 -6.18 -4.38
N GLY A 127 8.39 -6.15 -5.17
CA GLY A 127 8.41 -6.15 -6.62
C GLY A 127 9.18 -4.97 -7.20
N LEU A 128 8.89 -3.78 -6.69
CA LEU A 128 9.51 -2.53 -7.11
C LEU A 128 10.98 -2.40 -6.67
N GLY A 129 11.32 -2.95 -5.50
CA GLY A 129 12.60 -2.74 -4.84
C GLY A 129 12.64 -1.45 -4.02
N ALA A 130 13.67 -1.30 -3.19
CA ALA A 130 13.69 -0.29 -2.13
C ALA A 130 13.65 1.15 -2.67
N GLU A 131 14.44 1.46 -3.70
CA GLU A 131 14.52 2.81 -4.26
C GLU A 131 13.20 3.27 -4.87
N ALA A 132 12.53 2.39 -5.64
CA ALA A 132 11.26 2.72 -6.27
C ALA A 132 10.13 2.78 -5.24
N ALA A 133 10.10 1.87 -4.27
CA ALA A 133 9.11 1.87 -3.20
C ALA A 133 9.23 3.11 -2.29
N ALA A 134 10.44 3.63 -2.05
CA ALA A 134 10.65 4.85 -1.28
C ALA A 134 10.08 6.13 -1.92
N ARG A 135 9.69 6.07 -3.21
CA ARG A 135 9.02 7.18 -3.93
C ARG A 135 7.50 7.09 -3.87
N LEU A 136 6.95 5.98 -3.36
CA LEU A 136 5.52 5.85 -3.12
C LEU A 136 5.12 6.63 -1.86
N PRO A 137 3.88 7.12 -1.79
CA PRO A 137 3.40 7.82 -0.60
C PRO A 137 3.25 6.88 0.59
N GLY A 138 3.55 7.42 1.77
CA GLY A 138 3.27 6.79 3.06
C GLY A 138 4.15 5.59 3.40
N TRP A 139 3.60 4.64 4.14
CA TRP A 139 4.31 3.48 4.68
C TRP A 139 3.70 2.17 4.17
N PHE A 140 4.39 1.51 3.23
CA PHE A 140 4.00 0.19 2.71
C PHE A 140 2.49 0.06 2.38
N GLY A 141 1.91 1.08 1.75
CA GLY A 141 0.51 1.09 1.34
C GLY A 141 -0.44 1.89 2.22
N ASP A 142 -0.03 2.25 3.45
CA ASP A 142 -0.76 3.17 4.31
C ASP A 142 -0.42 4.63 3.97
N PHE A 143 -1.39 5.42 3.52
CA PHE A 143 -1.23 6.86 3.30
C PHE A 143 -2.56 7.62 3.38
N LEU A 144 -2.44 8.93 3.64
CA LEU A 144 -3.55 9.87 3.65
C LEU A 144 -3.09 11.14 2.94
N LEU A 145 -3.72 11.51 1.83
CA LEU A 145 -3.30 12.62 0.97
C LEU A 145 -4.48 13.51 0.60
N THR A 146 -4.34 14.81 0.82
CA THR A 146 -5.23 15.83 0.24
C THR A 146 -5.10 15.88 -1.27
N ALA A 147 -6.05 16.51 -1.97
CA ALA A 147 -6.01 16.68 -3.42
C ALA A 147 -4.75 17.40 -3.91
N THR A 148 -4.23 18.35 -3.11
CA THR A 148 -2.97 19.03 -3.42
C THR A 148 -1.79 18.08 -3.30
N GLU A 149 -1.74 17.26 -2.26
CA GLU A 149 -0.69 16.26 -2.07
C GLU A 149 -0.77 15.15 -3.12
N VAL A 150 -1.98 14.69 -3.50
CA VAL A 150 -2.19 13.74 -4.60
C VAL A 150 -1.56 14.27 -5.89
N ARG A 151 -1.83 15.53 -6.27
CA ARG A 151 -1.21 16.15 -7.46
C ARG A 151 0.30 16.25 -7.35
N ALA A 152 0.83 16.49 -6.15
CA ALA A 152 2.27 16.58 -5.91
C ALA A 152 2.97 15.22 -6.01
N VAL A 153 2.37 14.14 -5.51
CA VAL A 153 2.98 12.80 -5.53
C VAL A 153 2.76 12.04 -6.84
N LEU A 154 1.72 12.38 -7.61
CA LEU A 154 1.34 11.65 -8.82
C LEU A 154 2.51 11.45 -9.82
N PRO A 155 3.34 12.46 -10.14
CA PRO A 155 4.46 12.25 -11.07
C PRO A 155 5.47 11.21 -10.56
N HIS A 156 5.71 11.15 -9.25
CA HIS A 156 6.59 10.16 -8.63
C HIS A 156 5.95 8.77 -8.67
N ALA A 157 4.67 8.65 -8.32
CA ALA A 157 3.92 7.40 -8.41
C ALA A 157 3.88 6.87 -9.85
N GLU A 158 3.67 7.72 -10.85
CA GLU A 158 3.73 7.37 -12.27
C GLU A 158 5.10 6.84 -12.67
N SER A 159 6.17 7.48 -12.22
CA SER A 159 7.54 7.07 -12.56
C SER A 159 7.90 5.65 -12.09
N VAL A 160 7.21 5.14 -11.07
CA VAL A 160 7.50 3.82 -10.48
C VAL A 160 6.43 2.77 -10.75
N LEU A 161 5.16 3.16 -10.90
CA LEU A 161 4.05 2.23 -11.14
C LEU A 161 3.77 2.01 -12.64
N ALA A 162 4.05 2.99 -13.51
CA ALA A 162 3.89 2.84 -14.96
C ALA A 162 5.06 2.11 -15.62
N VAL A 163 5.57 1.05 -14.98
CA VAL A 163 6.67 0.23 -15.50
C VAL A 163 6.26 -0.52 -16.76
N ALA A 164 7.14 -0.51 -17.76
CA ALA A 164 6.91 -1.14 -19.06
C ALA A 164 8.10 -2.02 -19.49
N GLY A 165 7.90 -2.81 -20.54
CA GLY A 165 8.96 -3.61 -21.17
C GLY A 165 9.59 -4.66 -20.21
N PRO A 166 10.89 -4.94 -20.35
CA PRO A 166 11.59 -5.94 -19.54
C PRO A 166 11.48 -5.69 -18.02
N ARG A 167 11.48 -4.42 -17.61
CA ARG A 167 11.34 -4.05 -16.20
C ARG A 167 9.98 -4.46 -15.64
N ARG A 168 8.89 -4.33 -16.41
CA ARG A 168 7.57 -4.80 -15.99
C ARG A 168 7.57 -6.31 -15.72
N ALA A 169 8.19 -7.10 -16.60
CA ALA A 169 8.28 -8.54 -16.42
C ALA A 169 9.07 -8.92 -15.15
N GLU A 170 10.17 -8.25 -14.85
CA GLU A 170 10.93 -8.43 -13.60
C GLU A 170 10.10 -8.11 -12.36
N VAL A 171 9.41 -6.96 -12.35
CA VAL A 171 8.59 -6.53 -11.21
C VAL A 171 7.47 -7.53 -10.96
N LEU A 172 6.77 -7.96 -12.01
CA LEU A 172 5.71 -8.95 -11.89
C LEU A 172 6.23 -10.30 -11.40
N ALA A 173 7.34 -10.79 -11.95
CA ALA A 173 7.95 -12.04 -11.48
C ALA A 173 8.34 -11.98 -10.00
N ARG A 174 8.82 -10.83 -9.50
CA ARG A 174 9.11 -10.62 -8.08
C ARG A 174 7.82 -10.61 -7.25
N ILE A 175 6.78 -9.92 -7.68
CA ILE A 175 5.47 -9.93 -7.00
C ILE A 175 4.94 -11.37 -6.93
N ASP A 176 4.94 -12.10 -8.04
CA ASP A 176 4.45 -13.48 -8.10
C ASP A 176 5.27 -14.41 -7.20
N ALA A 177 6.61 -14.27 -7.18
CA ALA A 177 7.47 -15.03 -6.29
C ALA A 177 7.12 -14.78 -4.82
N TRP A 178 6.88 -13.52 -4.44
CA TRP A 178 6.44 -13.18 -3.09
C TRP A 178 5.07 -13.76 -2.76
N MET A 179 4.09 -13.59 -3.65
CA MET A 179 2.73 -14.08 -3.44
C MET A 179 2.63 -15.61 -3.44
N SER A 180 3.55 -16.30 -4.12
CA SER A 180 3.61 -17.76 -4.12
C SER A 180 4.28 -18.31 -2.87
N ALA A 181 5.36 -17.67 -2.40
CA ALA A 181 6.15 -18.18 -1.28
C ALA A 181 5.68 -17.68 0.10
N MET A 182 5.04 -16.51 0.15
CA MET A 182 4.62 -15.85 1.39
C MET A 182 3.10 -15.83 1.58
N SER A 183 2.33 -16.44 0.69
CA SER A 183 0.85 -16.39 0.71
C SER A 183 0.23 -17.69 0.18
N ASP A 184 -1.01 -17.97 0.58
CA ASP A 184 -1.83 -19.04 0.01
C ASP A 184 -2.58 -18.45 -1.22
N ALA A 185 -2.00 -18.53 -2.41
CA ALA A 185 -2.57 -18.17 -3.73
C ALA A 185 -3.47 -16.90 -3.76
N PRO A 186 -2.97 -15.76 -4.28
CA PRO A 186 -3.75 -14.51 -4.28
C PRO A 186 -5.01 -14.60 -5.14
N GLY A 187 -6.07 -13.89 -4.73
CA GLY A 187 -7.29 -13.72 -5.53
C GLY A 187 -7.18 -12.65 -6.63
N PHE A 188 -5.96 -12.23 -6.99
CA PHE A 188 -5.71 -11.16 -7.95
C PHE A 188 -4.43 -11.44 -8.76
N GLU A 189 -4.40 -10.87 -9.98
CA GLU A 189 -3.23 -10.90 -10.86
C GLU A 189 -2.18 -9.87 -10.43
N ALA A 190 -0.88 -10.19 -10.42
CA ALA A 190 0.17 -9.28 -9.98
C ALA A 190 0.16 -7.90 -10.67
N GLY A 191 -0.25 -7.84 -11.95
CA GLY A 191 -0.39 -6.58 -12.70
C GLY A 191 -1.36 -5.59 -12.07
N THR A 192 -2.38 -6.08 -11.36
CA THR A 192 -3.37 -5.23 -10.69
C THR A 192 -2.76 -4.39 -9.57
N LEU A 193 -1.67 -4.85 -8.94
CA LEU A 193 -0.95 -4.09 -7.90
C LEU A 193 -0.18 -2.88 -8.46
N LEU A 194 0.14 -2.87 -9.76
CA LEU A 194 0.73 -1.72 -10.43
C LEU A 194 -0.34 -0.76 -10.94
N GLU A 195 -1.37 -1.32 -11.58
CA GLU A 195 -2.38 -0.57 -12.31
C GLU A 195 -3.45 0.04 -11.37
N GLY A 196 -3.85 -0.69 -10.34
CA GLY A 196 -4.90 -0.31 -9.39
C GLY A 196 -4.59 0.99 -8.64
N PRO A 197 -3.48 1.05 -7.87
CA PRO A 197 -3.10 2.26 -7.13
C PRO A 197 -2.91 3.46 -8.05
N LEU A 198 -2.25 3.26 -9.20
CA LEU A 198 -2.01 4.32 -10.16
C LEU A 198 -3.31 4.88 -10.75
N ARG A 199 -4.27 4.00 -11.07
CA ARG A 199 -5.60 4.40 -11.56
C ARG A 199 -6.31 5.28 -10.54
N VAL A 200 -6.30 4.91 -9.26
CA VAL A 200 -6.96 5.68 -8.19
C VAL A 200 -6.30 7.06 -8.02
N LEU A 201 -4.97 7.12 -8.00
CA LEU A 201 -4.26 8.40 -7.87
C LEU A 201 -4.51 9.34 -9.06
N ARG A 202 -4.54 8.80 -10.29
CA ARG A 202 -4.90 9.58 -11.49
C ARG A 202 -6.32 10.11 -11.43
N TYR A 203 -7.27 9.26 -11.02
CA TYR A 203 -8.67 9.66 -10.85
C TYR A 203 -8.80 10.77 -9.79
N ALA A 204 -8.17 10.61 -8.63
CA ALA A 204 -8.21 11.60 -7.57
C ALA A 204 -7.63 12.95 -8.02
N ALA A 205 -6.47 12.93 -8.70
CA ALA A 205 -5.84 14.13 -9.24
C ALA A 205 -6.73 14.85 -10.26
N ALA A 206 -7.35 14.11 -11.19
CA ALA A 206 -8.20 14.66 -12.24
C ALA A 206 -9.50 15.29 -11.70
N ASN A 207 -10.01 14.79 -10.57
CA ASN A 207 -11.27 15.23 -9.98
C ASN A 207 -11.09 16.16 -8.75
N GLY A 208 -9.84 16.52 -8.40
CA GLY A 208 -9.57 17.37 -7.24
C GLY A 208 -9.95 16.71 -5.91
N MET A 209 -9.83 15.38 -5.82
CA MET A 209 -10.14 14.59 -4.63
C MET A 209 -8.87 14.24 -3.85
N GLY A 210 -9.02 13.96 -2.56
CA GLY A 210 -7.98 13.31 -1.76
C GLY A 210 -7.87 11.82 -2.09
N ALA A 211 -6.85 11.17 -1.54
CA ALA A 211 -6.67 9.73 -1.64
C ALA A 211 -6.25 9.12 -0.30
N VAL A 212 -6.79 7.94 -0.02
CA VAL A 212 -6.50 7.16 1.19
C VAL A 212 -6.02 5.78 0.74
N GLY A 213 -4.93 5.30 1.32
CA GLY A 213 -4.46 3.92 1.20
C GLY A 213 -4.40 3.31 2.60
N VAL A 214 -4.96 2.11 2.77
CA VAL A 214 -4.99 1.39 4.05
C VAL A 214 -4.70 -0.09 3.84
N THR A 215 -3.78 -0.60 4.64
CA THR A 215 -3.47 -2.01 4.81
C THR A 215 -4.12 -2.56 6.07
N GLU A 216 -4.74 -3.73 6.00
CA GLU A 216 -5.32 -4.41 7.16
C GLU A 216 -4.94 -5.89 7.18
N SER A 217 -4.96 -6.48 8.37
CA SER A 217 -4.75 -7.91 8.56
C SER A 217 -5.81 -8.46 9.51
N TYR A 218 -6.63 -9.40 9.01
CA TYR A 218 -7.70 -10.08 9.75
C TYR A 218 -7.33 -11.51 10.09
#